data_AF-A0A0R3K544-F1
#
_entry.id   AF-A0A0R3K544-F1
#
_cell.length_a   1.000
_cell.length_b   1.000
_cell.length_c   1.000
_cell.angle_alpha   90.00
_cell.angle_beta   90.00
_cell.angle_gamma   90.00
#
_symmetry.space_group_name_H-M   'P 1'
#
loop_
_entity.id
_entity.type
_entity.pdbx_description
1 polymer ?
#
loop_
_entity_poly.entity_id
_entity_poly.type
_entity_poly.pdbx_seq_one_letter_code
_entity_poly.pdbx_strand_id
1 'polypeptide(L)'
;MPLTRHDHAAQSGVLLQFPVRGEALLVRLADLLRSRIADRGLERDPLFLLISRCPGSRLSIDRTAYVEFLADRCVYCVAIEAQPDTRVTVETTDFDTVVKLVVQYVAERLSEKVFLEAAS
;
A
#
# COMPACT_ATOMS: atom_id res chain seq x y z
N MET A 1 61.78 7.64 -20.49
CA MET A 1 60.34 7.93 -20.76
C MET A 1 59.89 6.93 -21.82
N PRO A 2 59.00 6.00 -21.47
CA PRO A 2 57.57 6.30 -21.45
C PRO A 2 56.86 5.91 -20.14
N LEU A 3 55.77 6.63 -19.87
CA LEU A 3 54.89 6.48 -18.71
C LEU A 3 53.95 5.29 -18.92
N THR A 4 54.02 4.30 -18.04
CA THR A 4 53.05 3.20 -17.98
C THR A 4 51.75 3.74 -17.38
N ARG A 5 50.71 3.85 -18.21
CA ARG A 5 49.38 4.29 -17.81
C ARG A 5 48.75 3.17 -16.98
N HIS A 6 48.56 3.41 -15.67
CA HIS A 6 47.72 2.56 -14.85
C HIS A 6 46.28 2.75 -15.29
N ASP A 7 45.72 1.76 -15.99
CA ASP A 7 44.28 1.61 -16.12
C ASP A 7 43.72 1.33 -14.72
N HIS A 8 43.12 2.35 -14.11
CA HIS A 8 42.20 2.15 -13.00
C HIS A 8 41.02 1.37 -13.57
N ALA A 9 41.01 0.06 -13.37
CA ALA A 9 39.82 -0.75 -13.54
C ALA A 9 38.72 -0.11 -12.67
N ALA A 10 37.79 0.59 -13.31
CA ALA A 10 36.60 1.09 -12.67
C ALA A 10 35.87 -0.14 -12.11
N GLN A 11 35.97 -0.33 -10.80
CA GLN A 11 35.21 -1.34 -10.10
C GLN A 11 33.75 -0.90 -10.19
N SER A 12 33.04 -1.40 -11.20
CA SER A 12 31.59 -1.29 -11.30
C SER A 12 30.98 -2.00 -10.09
N GLY A 13 30.68 -1.23 -9.04
CA GLY A 13 29.90 -1.72 -7.91
C GLY A 13 28.53 -2.16 -8.41
N VAL A 14 28.17 -3.40 -8.13
CA VAL A 14 26.81 -3.90 -8.36
C VAL A 14 25.90 -3.27 -7.32
N LEU A 15 24.93 -2.46 -7.76
CA LEU A 15 23.86 -1.98 -6.90
C LEU A 15 22.97 -3.17 -6.54
N LEU A 16 23.17 -3.76 -5.37
CA LEU A 16 22.23 -4.73 -4.82
C LEU A 16 20.96 -3.99 -4.45
N GLN A 17 19.89 -4.20 -5.22
CA GLN A 17 18.56 -3.79 -4.76
C GLN A 17 18.22 -4.64 -3.55
N PHE A 18 18.37 -4.07 -2.36
CA PHE A 18 17.82 -4.66 -1.15
C PHE A 18 16.32 -4.85 -1.40
N PRO A 19 15.78 -6.07 -1.30
CA PRO A 19 14.36 -6.29 -1.54
C PRO A 19 13.61 -5.50 -0.47
N VAL A 20 13.03 -4.37 -0.88
CA VAL A 20 12.01 -3.70 -0.08
C VAL A 20 10.90 -4.73 0.06
N ARG A 21 10.79 -5.35 1.23
CA ARG A 21 9.77 -6.37 1.50
C ARG A 21 8.43 -5.70 1.30
N GLY A 22 7.59 -6.19 0.37
CA GLY A 22 6.29 -5.58 0.11
C GLY A 22 5.40 -5.50 1.35
N GLU A 23 5.60 -6.41 2.32
CA GLU A 23 5.08 -6.32 3.68
C GLU A 23 5.38 -4.98 4.37
N ALA A 24 6.64 -4.52 4.34
CA ALA A 24 7.04 -3.28 4.99
C ALA A 24 6.36 -2.04 4.36
N LEU A 25 6.11 -2.10 3.05
CA LEU A 25 5.37 -1.05 2.36
C LEU A 25 3.89 -1.01 2.78
N LEU A 26 3.26 -2.18 2.97
CA LEU A 26 1.89 -2.24 3.51
C LEU A 26 1.80 -1.71 4.94
N VAL A 27 2.75 -2.05 5.81
CA VAL A 27 2.83 -1.51 7.17
C VAL A 27 2.95 0.01 7.13
N ARG A 28 3.87 0.53 6.32
CA ARG A 28 4.06 1.97 6.15
C ARG A 28 2.82 2.68 5.62
N LEU A 29 2.10 2.06 4.68
CA LEU A 29 0.84 2.60 4.16
C LEU A 29 -0.22 2.67 5.25
N ALA A 30 -0.35 1.62 6.07
CA ALA A 30 -1.29 1.61 7.19
C ALA A 30 -1.00 2.75 8.18
N ASP A 31 0.28 2.94 8.55
CA ASP A 31 0.67 4.00 9.48
C ASP A 31 0.41 5.40 8.92
N LEU A 32 0.69 5.62 7.63
CA LEU A 32 0.38 6.88 6.96
C LEU A 32 -1.12 7.16 6.94
N LEU A 33 -1.95 6.16 6.64
CA LEU A 33 -3.40 6.32 6.62
C LEU A 33 -3.94 6.63 8.03
N ARG A 34 -3.47 5.89 9.06
CA ARG A 34 -3.86 6.13 10.46
C ARG A 34 -3.51 7.54 10.91
N SER A 35 -2.31 8.01 10.62
CA SER A 35 -1.90 9.39 10.94
C SER A 35 -2.83 10.41 10.29
N ARG A 36 -3.14 10.23 9.01
CA ARG A 36 -4.00 11.16 8.26
C ARG A 36 -5.45 11.17 8.74
N ILE A 37 -5.95 10.04 9.24
CA ILE A 37 -7.32 9.94 9.78
C ILE A 37 -7.37 10.50 11.21
N ALA A 38 -6.37 10.21 12.04
CA ALA A 38 -6.25 10.77 13.38
C ALA A 38 -6.24 12.31 13.35
N ASP A 39 -5.53 12.91 12.39
CA ASP A 39 -5.51 14.36 12.18
C ASP A 39 -6.89 14.97 11.86
N ARG A 40 -7.87 14.15 11.44
CA ARG A 40 -9.23 14.59 11.10
C ARG A 40 -10.22 14.50 12.27
N GLY A 41 -9.86 13.89 13.40
CA GLY A 41 -10.68 13.87 14.62
C GLY A 41 -12.04 13.17 14.48
N LEU A 42 -12.15 12.13 13.65
CA LEU A 42 -13.41 11.40 13.43
C LEU A 42 -13.73 10.48 14.61
N GLU A 43 -14.79 10.78 15.37
CA GLU A 43 -15.27 10.03 16.56
C GLU A 43 -15.72 8.58 16.26
N ARG A 44 -16.02 8.25 15.01
CA ARG A 44 -16.31 6.88 14.54
C ARG A 44 -15.56 6.64 13.24
N ASP A 45 -14.42 5.97 13.32
CA ASP A 45 -13.64 5.57 12.16
C ASP A 45 -14.30 4.36 11.46
N PRO A 46 -14.79 4.49 10.21
CA PRO A 46 -15.31 3.36 9.45
C PRO A 46 -14.19 2.43 8.97
N LEU A 47 -12.93 2.88 9.05
CA LEU A 47 -11.75 2.16 8.64
C LEU A 47 -11.11 1.51 9.87
N PHE A 48 -10.62 0.28 9.71
CA PHE A 48 -9.93 -0.45 10.78
C PHE A 48 -8.41 -0.46 10.57
N LEU A 49 -7.96 -0.39 9.31
CA LEU A 49 -6.55 -0.38 8.90
C LEU A 49 -5.73 -1.44 9.63
N LEU A 50 -6.17 -2.71 9.61
CA LEU A 50 -5.55 -3.81 10.36
C LEU A 50 -4.50 -4.52 9.51
N ILE A 51 -3.35 -4.85 10.12
CA ILE A 51 -2.32 -5.68 9.50
C ILE A 51 -2.44 -7.11 10.01
N SER A 52 -2.57 -8.06 9.08
CA SER A 52 -2.43 -9.51 9.34
C SER A 52 -1.26 -10.07 8.54
N ARG A 53 -0.61 -11.14 9.03
CA ARG A 53 0.65 -11.65 8.46
C ARG A 53 0.60 -13.10 7.94
N CYS A 54 -0.57 -13.76 7.92
CA CYS A 54 -0.68 -15.18 7.55
C CYS A 54 -1.89 -15.46 6.63
N PRO A 55 -1.75 -16.24 5.53
CA PRO A 55 -0.53 -16.76 4.91
C PRO A 55 0.24 -15.74 4.05
N GLY A 56 -0.19 -14.46 4.04
CA GLY A 56 0.50 -13.33 3.44
C GLY A 56 0.37 -12.07 4.30
N SER A 57 1.04 -10.98 3.91
CA SER A 57 0.86 -9.70 4.60
C SER A 57 -0.34 -8.98 4.02
N ARG A 58 -1.37 -8.75 4.83
CA ARG A 58 -2.61 -8.09 4.41
C ARG A 58 -2.90 -6.89 5.27
N LEU A 59 -3.15 -5.76 4.61
CA LEU A 59 -3.77 -4.56 5.15
C LEU A 59 -5.27 -4.62 4.88
N SER A 60 -6.08 -4.89 5.90
CA SER A 60 -7.53 -4.74 5.83
C SER A 60 -7.90 -3.28 6.07
N ILE A 61 -8.55 -2.65 5.11
CA ILE A 61 -8.91 -1.23 5.19
C ILE A 61 -10.22 -1.08 5.97
N ASP A 62 -11.25 -1.81 5.55
CA ASP A 62 -12.54 -1.94 6.23
C ASP A 62 -13.11 -3.36 6.02
N ARG A 63 -14.44 -3.54 6.11
CA ARG A 63 -15.08 -4.87 5.92
C ARG A 63 -15.10 -5.32 4.45
N THR A 64 -15.02 -4.35 3.54
CA THR A 64 -15.24 -4.50 2.10
C THR A 64 -13.96 -4.32 1.28
N ALA A 65 -12.88 -3.81 1.88
CA ALA A 65 -11.63 -3.56 1.17
C ALA A 65 -10.38 -4.03 1.90
N TYR A 66 -9.42 -4.57 1.15
CA TYR A 66 -8.09 -4.94 1.63
C TYR A 66 -7.01 -4.88 0.54
N VAL A 67 -5.76 -4.86 0.99
CA VAL A 67 -4.57 -5.06 0.15
C VAL A 67 -3.77 -6.22 0.70
N GLU A 68 -3.38 -7.17 -0.14
CA GLU A 68 -2.56 -8.31 0.23
C GLU A 68 -1.28 -8.34 -0.59
N PHE A 69 -0.15 -8.59 0.07
CA PHE A 69 1.12 -8.85 -0.59
C PHE A 69 1.36 -10.36 -0.64
N LEU A 70 1.44 -10.87 -1.86
CA LEU A 70 1.68 -12.28 -2.18
C LEU A 70 3.17 -12.47 -2.41
N ALA A 71 3.86 -12.95 -1.37
CA ALA A 71 5.33 -13.03 -1.35
C ALA A 71 5.90 -14.05 -2.35
N ASP A 72 5.13 -15.09 -2.67
CA ASP A 72 5.44 -16.10 -3.68
C ASP A 72 5.51 -15.51 -5.10
N ARG A 73 4.68 -14.50 -5.40
CA ARG A 73 4.60 -13.85 -6.71
C ARG A 73 5.22 -12.45 -6.75
N CYS A 74 5.60 -11.89 -5.60
CA CYS A 74 5.99 -10.49 -5.43
C CYS A 74 4.95 -9.50 -6.00
N VAL A 75 3.67 -9.79 -5.77
CA VAL A 75 2.53 -9.02 -6.32
C VAL A 75 1.65 -8.51 -5.18
N TYR A 76 1.12 -7.30 -5.35
CA TYR A 76 0.04 -6.76 -4.52
C TYR A 76 -1.31 -7.09 -5.15
N CYS A 77 -2.25 -7.55 -4.34
CA CYS A 77 -3.65 -7.74 -4.70
C CYS A 77 -4.48 -6.74 -3.92
N VAL A 78 -5.06 -5.75 -4.60
CA VAL A 78 -6.04 -4.83 -4.05
C VAL A 78 -7.43 -5.41 -4.32
N ALA A 79 -8.25 -5.52 -3.28
CA ALA A 79 -9.58 -6.06 -3.35
C ALA A 79 -10.58 -5.07 -2.75
N ILE A 80 -11.61 -4.73 -3.51
CA ILE A 80 -12.68 -3.81 -3.09
C ILE A 80 -14.03 -4.40 -3.50
N GLU A 81 -14.94 -4.55 -2.55
CA GLU A 81 -16.33 -4.88 -2.80
C GLU A 81 -17.10 -3.58 -3.13
N ALA A 82 -17.57 -3.47 -4.36
CA ALA A 82 -18.25 -2.28 -4.88
C ALA A 82 -19.77 -2.34 -4.65
N GLN A 83 -20.34 -3.55 -4.68
CA GLN A 83 -21.74 -3.86 -4.41
C GLN A 83 -21.81 -5.28 -3.83
N PRO A 84 -22.93 -5.67 -3.18
CA PRO A 84 -23.14 -7.06 -2.81
C PRO A 84 -22.86 -7.96 -4.02
N ASP A 85 -22.06 -9.00 -3.81
CA ASP A 85 -21.64 -9.97 -4.83
C ASP A 85 -20.77 -9.40 -5.98
N THR A 86 -20.37 -8.13 -5.92
CA THR A 86 -19.47 -7.51 -6.91
C THR A 86 -18.16 -7.09 -6.28
N ARG A 87 -17.10 -7.83 -6.63
CA ARG A 87 -15.76 -7.59 -6.12
C ARG A 87 -14.79 -7.24 -7.24
N VAL A 88 -14.18 -6.08 -7.12
CA VAL A 88 -13.08 -5.63 -8.00
C VAL A 88 -11.77 -6.09 -7.38
N THR A 89 -10.92 -6.71 -8.20
CA THR A 89 -9.56 -7.08 -7.80
C THR A 89 -8.56 -6.54 -8.80
N VAL A 90 -7.46 -5.99 -8.30
CA VAL A 90 -6.34 -5.48 -9.09
C VAL A 90 -5.07 -6.13 -8.59
N GLU A 91 -4.43 -6.92 -9.43
CA GLU A 91 -3.09 -7.46 -9.18
C GLU A 91 -2.05 -6.56 -9.85
N THR A 92 -1.04 -6.10 -9.10
CA THR A 92 0.02 -5.23 -9.61
C THR A 92 1.32 -5.42 -8.83
N THR A 93 2.46 -5.24 -9.49
CA THR A 93 3.77 -5.12 -8.84
C THR A 93 4.11 -3.67 -8.48
N ASP A 94 3.36 -2.71 -9.01
CA ASP A 94 3.58 -1.27 -8.80
C ASP A 94 2.89 -0.79 -7.53
N PHE A 95 3.68 -0.46 -6.51
CA PHE A 95 3.15 0.00 -5.23
C PHE A 95 2.51 1.39 -5.32
N ASP A 96 2.95 2.26 -6.24
CA ASP A 96 2.32 3.57 -6.44
C ASP A 96 0.87 3.43 -6.92
N THR A 97 0.59 2.45 -7.79
CA THR A 97 -0.78 2.09 -8.18
C THR A 97 -1.62 1.65 -6.98
N VAL A 98 -1.05 0.82 -6.09
CA VAL A 98 -1.72 0.42 -4.84
C VAL A 98 -2.07 1.65 -3.99
N VAL A 99 -1.10 2.54 -3.77
CA VAL A 99 -1.31 3.75 -2.97
C VAL A 99 -2.42 4.62 -3.55
N LYS A 100 -2.44 4.84 -4.87
CA LYS A 100 -3.48 5.64 -5.54
C LYS A 100 -4.87 5.06 -5.33
N LEU A 101 -5.03 3.75 -5.53
CA LEU A 101 -6.32 3.06 -5.34
C LEU A 101 -6.80 3.16 -3.89
N VAL A 102 -5.91 2.92 -2.94
CA VAL A 102 -6.25 2.98 -1.51
C VAL A 102 -6.60 4.39 -1.07
N VAL A 103 -5.84 5.40 -1.50
CA VAL A 103 -6.13 6.80 -1.17
C VAL A 103 -7.47 7.24 -1.75
N GLN A 104 -7.75 6.89 -3.01
CA GLN A 104 -9.04 7.19 -3.64
C GLN A 104 -10.20 6.55 -2.86
N TYR A 105 -10.07 5.26 -2.55
CA TYR A 105 -11.08 4.52 -1.80
C TYR A 105 -11.35 5.12 -0.41
N VAL A 106 -10.28 5.43 0.33
CA VAL A 106 -10.40 6.03 1.66
C VAL A 106 -11.04 7.43 1.58
N ALA A 107 -10.68 8.23 0.57
CA ALA A 107 -11.29 9.55 0.39
C ALA A 107 -12.80 9.47 0.13
N GLU A 108 -13.23 8.53 -0.71
CA GLU A 108 -14.66 8.26 -0.99
C GLU A 108 -15.39 7.83 0.27
N ARG A 109 -14.87 6.85 1.00
CA ARG A 109 -15.47 6.35 2.25
C ARG A 109 -15.64 7.44 3.31
N LEU A 110 -14.65 8.31 3.44
CA LEU A 110 -14.73 9.44 4.38
C LEU A 110 -15.75 10.49 3.91
N SER A 111 -15.90 10.71 2.60
CA SER A 111 -16.89 11.65 2.05
C SER A 111 -18.33 11.13 2.16
N GLU A 112 -18.57 9.85 1.88
CA GLU A 112 -19.89 9.21 2.01
C GLU A 112 -20.44 9.38 3.43
N LYS A 113 -19.57 9.24 4.45
CA LYS A 113 -19.94 9.42 5.84
C LYS A 113 -20.31 10.87 6.17
N VAL A 114 -19.52 11.85 5.75
CA VAL A 114 -19.83 13.27 5.98
C VAL A 114 -21.20 13.63 5.38
N PHE A 115 -21.52 13.08 4.21
CA PHE A 115 -22.83 13.27 3.60
C PHE A 115 -23.96 12.64 4.42
N LEU A 116 -23.78 11.41 4.91
CA LEU A 116 -24.78 10.71 5.71
C LEU A 116 -25.00 11.37 7.10
N GLU A 117 -23.95 11.89 7.72
CA GLU A 117 -24.04 12.63 8.99
C GLU A 117 -24.69 14.01 8.82
N ALA A 118 -24.51 14.69 7.68
CA ALA A 118 -25.14 15.98 7.39
C ALA A 118 -26.64 15.88 7.02
N ALA A 119 -27.11 14.67 6.68
CA ALA A 119 -28.49 14.41 6.27
C ALA A 119 -29.38 13.86 7.40
N SER A 120 -28.83 13.64 8.60
CA SER A 120 -29.54 13.15 9.81
C SER A 120 -29.74 14.25 10.83
#